data_AF-A0A660UBQ1-F1
#
_entry.id   AF-A0A660UBQ1-F1
#
_cell.length_a   1.000
_cell.length_b   1.000
_cell.length_c   1.000
_cell.angle_alpha   90.00
_cell.angle_beta   90.00
_cell.angle_gamma   90.00
#
_symmetry.space_group_name_H-M   'P 1'
#
loop_
_entity.id
_entity.type
_entity.pdbx_description
1 polymer ?
#
loop_
_entity_poly.entity_id
_entity_poly.type
_entity_poly.pdbx_seq_one_letter_code
_entity_poly.pdbx_strand_id
1 'polypeptide(L)'
;MWFLVFLILANPFASAPEEPISPWGAALRSAVLPGWGQMATGGKFKGVLSFALTTGLLSASWVVWSEYKEIYNERYVPAALSNSPLADRYYDQANQRYKLSRGLLVAAIGVWVYSMLDSYVDALLQNAEFKAKSLKFDISRLDRIDLEFKLSEGESRLSLKKEF
;
A
#
# COMPACT_ATOMS: atom_id res chain seq x y z
N MET A 1 39.83 -25.38 19.05
CA MET A 1 39.94 -24.51 17.85
C MET A 1 38.89 -24.83 16.78
N TRP A 2 37.69 -25.31 17.16
CA TRP A 2 36.59 -25.62 16.21
C TRP A 2 35.22 -25.04 16.64
N PHE A 3 35.13 -24.45 17.84
CA PHE A 3 33.89 -23.84 18.35
C PHE A 3 33.62 -22.44 17.80
N LEU A 4 34.66 -21.70 17.37
CA LEU A 4 34.50 -20.34 16.82
C LEU A 4 33.98 -20.35 15.37
N VAL A 5 34.20 -21.42 14.61
CA VAL A 5 33.73 -21.54 13.21
C VAL A 5 32.23 -21.82 13.14
N PHE A 6 31.67 -22.51 14.13
CA PHE A 6 30.23 -22.81 14.20
C PHE A 6 29.37 -21.58 14.58
N LEU A 7 29.94 -20.63 15.35
CA LEU A 7 29.26 -19.38 15.72
C LEU A 7 29.21 -18.35 14.57
N ILE A 8 30.03 -18.52 13.53
CA ILE A 8 30.00 -17.66 12.33
C ILE A 8 28.94 -18.15 11.32
N LEU A 9 28.62 -19.46 11.31
CA LEU A 9 27.66 -20.05 10.38
C LEU A 9 26.22 -20.11 10.91
N ALA A 10 26.03 -20.01 12.23
CA ALA A 10 24.72 -19.91 12.86
C ALA A 10 24.51 -18.50 13.42
N ASN A 11 24.46 -17.49 12.55
CA ASN A 11 24.01 -16.17 12.96
C ASN A 11 22.48 -16.13 12.85
N PRO A 12 21.70 -16.32 13.94
CA PRO A 12 20.24 -16.20 13.90
C PRO A 12 19.77 -14.77 13.58
N PHE A 13 20.71 -13.82 13.45
CA PHE A 13 20.49 -12.45 13.00
C PHE A 13 20.79 -12.22 11.51
N ALA A 14 21.22 -13.23 10.76
CA ALA A 14 21.23 -13.16 9.30
C ALA A 14 19.82 -13.42 8.76
N SER A 15 18.84 -12.62 9.20
CA SER A 15 17.63 -12.44 8.39
C SER A 15 18.13 -11.87 7.06
N ALA A 16 17.94 -12.61 5.97
CA ALA A 16 18.17 -12.10 4.63
C ALA A 16 17.62 -10.67 4.55
N PRO A 17 18.34 -9.71 3.93
CA PRO A 17 17.80 -8.36 3.77
C PRO A 17 16.40 -8.51 3.17
N GLU A 18 15.36 -8.06 3.89
CA GLU A 18 14.01 -8.01 3.33
C GLU A 18 14.15 -7.33 1.97
N GLU A 19 13.84 -8.05 0.90
CA GLU A 19 14.06 -7.50 -0.42
C GLU A 19 13.24 -6.21 -0.57
N PRO A 20 13.83 -5.16 -1.17
CA PRO A 20 13.13 -3.91 -1.37
C PRO A 20 11.82 -4.15 -2.13
N ILE A 21 10.73 -3.61 -1.61
CA ILE A 21 9.39 -3.79 -2.15
C ILE A 21 9.30 -3.02 -3.47
N SER A 22 8.97 -3.70 -4.58
CA SER A 22 8.73 -3.02 -5.85
C SER A 22 7.53 -2.06 -5.74
N PRO A 23 7.71 -0.73 -5.91
CA PRO A 23 6.61 0.23 -5.80
C PRO A 23 5.53 0.01 -6.85
N TRP A 24 5.95 -0.28 -8.09
CA TRP A 24 5.02 -0.67 -9.16
C TRP A 24 4.34 -2.00 -8.88
N GLY A 25 5.04 -2.96 -8.27
CA GLY A 25 4.44 -4.21 -7.82
C GLY A 25 3.38 -4.00 -6.72
N ALA A 26 3.58 -3.05 -5.81
CA ALA A 26 2.58 -2.70 -4.79
C ALA A 26 1.36 -2.02 -5.43
N ALA A 27 1.58 -1.06 -6.34
CA ALA A 27 0.52 -0.39 -7.08
C ALA A 27 -0.33 -1.36 -7.92
N LEU A 28 0.33 -2.30 -8.64
CA LEU A 28 -0.35 -3.30 -9.47
C LEU A 28 -1.24 -4.23 -8.65
N ARG A 29 -0.79 -4.63 -7.45
CA ARG A 29 -1.64 -5.42 -6.54
C ARG A 29 -2.91 -4.64 -6.16
N SER A 30 -2.78 -3.36 -5.83
CA SER A 30 -3.92 -2.48 -5.54
C SER A 30 -4.80 -2.19 -6.77
N ALA A 31 -4.26 -2.29 -7.97
CA ALA A 31 -5.05 -2.24 -9.21
C ALA A 31 -5.94 -3.49 -9.36
N VAL A 32 -5.42 -4.68 -9.02
CA VAL A 32 -6.20 -5.93 -9.10
C VAL A 32 -7.28 -5.98 -8.02
N LEU A 33 -6.91 -5.72 -6.76
CA LEU A 33 -7.87 -5.56 -5.67
C LEU A 33 -7.53 -4.31 -4.87
N PRO A 34 -8.48 -3.36 -4.70
CA PRO A 34 -8.25 -2.15 -3.91
C PRO A 34 -7.72 -2.49 -2.52
N GLY A 35 -6.57 -1.91 -2.16
CA GLY A 35 -5.93 -2.13 -0.86
C GLY A 35 -5.01 -3.36 -0.74
N TRP A 36 -4.88 -4.22 -1.76
CA TRP A 36 -3.94 -5.37 -1.70
C TRP A 36 -2.50 -4.89 -1.54
N GLY A 37 -2.07 -3.89 -2.31
CA GLY A 37 -0.71 -3.34 -2.20
C GLY A 37 -0.36 -2.92 -0.77
N GLN A 38 -1.25 -2.18 -0.10
CA GLN A 38 -1.11 -1.80 1.30
C GLN A 38 -1.03 -3.00 2.25
N MET A 39 -1.78 -4.07 2.02
CA MET A 39 -1.68 -5.28 2.85
C MET A 39 -0.33 -5.99 2.65
N ALA A 40 0.19 -6.00 1.43
CA ALA A 40 1.47 -6.60 1.10
C ALA A 40 2.66 -5.81 1.66
N THR A 41 2.50 -4.49 1.88
CA THR A 41 3.50 -3.60 2.48
C THR A 41 3.29 -3.40 3.99
N GLY A 42 2.52 -4.25 4.67
CA GLY A 42 2.32 -4.21 6.13
C GLY A 42 1.23 -3.26 6.63
N GLY A 43 0.70 -2.38 5.78
CA GLY A 43 -0.42 -1.47 6.06
C GLY A 43 -1.81 -2.12 6.00
N LYS A 44 -2.04 -3.21 6.75
CA LYS A 44 -3.29 -4.01 6.69
C LYS A 44 -4.57 -3.18 6.91
N PHE A 45 -4.56 -2.25 7.86
CA PHE A 45 -5.72 -1.40 8.13
C PHE A 45 -6.07 -0.50 6.93
N LYS A 46 -5.06 0.15 6.33
CA LYS A 46 -5.26 0.95 5.11
C LYS A 46 -5.83 0.08 3.99
N GLY A 47 -5.30 -1.13 3.83
CA GLY A 47 -5.78 -2.08 2.83
C GLY A 47 -7.24 -2.46 3.01
N VAL A 48 -7.64 -2.83 4.23
CA VAL A 48 -9.04 -3.16 4.55
C VAL A 48 -9.96 -1.96 4.32
N LEU A 49 -9.53 -0.76 4.73
CA LEU A 49 -10.31 0.46 4.56
C LEU A 49 -10.51 0.81 3.07
N SER A 50 -9.44 0.75 2.27
CA SER A 50 -9.49 0.97 0.83
C SER A 50 -10.43 -0.01 0.13
N PHE A 51 -10.34 -1.30 0.49
CA PHE A 51 -11.21 -2.33 -0.02
C PHE A 51 -12.68 -2.03 0.33
N ALA A 52 -12.98 -1.86 1.63
CA ALA A 52 -14.34 -1.66 2.12
C ALA A 52 -15.00 -0.40 1.55
N LEU A 53 -14.26 0.71 1.44
CA LEU A 53 -14.76 1.94 0.83
C LEU A 53 -15.04 1.76 -0.65
N THR A 54 -14.12 1.15 -1.40
CA THR A 54 -14.31 0.92 -2.83
C THR A 54 -15.51 0.01 -3.10
N THR A 55 -15.58 -1.14 -2.41
CA THR A 55 -16.68 -2.09 -2.59
C THR A 55 -18.01 -1.53 -2.09
N GLY A 56 -18.01 -0.77 -1.01
CA GLY A 56 -19.19 -0.10 -0.48
C GLY A 56 -19.77 0.92 -1.46
N LEU A 57 -18.91 1.79 -2.03
CA LEU A 57 -19.33 2.78 -3.03
C LEU A 57 -19.81 2.13 -4.33
N LEU A 58 -19.13 1.08 -4.81
CA LEU A 58 -19.59 0.31 -5.98
C LEU A 58 -20.95 -0.33 -5.75
N SER A 59 -21.14 -0.96 -4.58
CA SER A 59 -22.42 -1.60 -4.23
C SER A 59 -23.54 -0.58 -4.13
N ALA A 60 -23.29 0.57 -3.49
CA ALA A 60 -24.25 1.66 -3.41
C ALA A 60 -24.59 2.22 -4.79
N SER A 61 -23.58 2.43 -5.66
CA SER A 61 -23.78 2.87 -7.03
C SER A 61 -24.67 1.91 -7.82
N TRP A 62 -24.45 0.59 -7.66
CA TRP A 62 -25.24 -0.46 -8.30
C TRP A 62 -26.71 -0.48 -7.82
N VAL A 63 -26.93 -0.38 -6.51
CA VAL A 63 -28.28 -0.32 -5.94
C VAL A 63 -29.03 0.90 -6.49
N VAL A 64 -28.43 2.09 -6.43
CA VAL A 64 -29.06 3.32 -6.94
C VAL A 64 -29.27 3.26 -8.47
N TRP A 65 -28.37 2.60 -9.22
CA TRP A 65 -28.56 2.36 -10.65
C TRP A 65 -29.78 1.47 -10.93
N SER A 66 -29.99 0.44 -10.10
CA SER A 66 -31.15 -0.43 -10.24
C SER A 66 -32.46 0.33 -10.00
N GLU A 67 -32.51 1.19 -8.99
CA GLU A 67 -33.65 2.09 -8.74
C GLU A 67 -33.90 3.05 -9.90
N TYR A 68 -32.83 3.63 -10.47
CA TYR A 68 -32.91 4.46 -11.68
C TYR A 68 -33.61 3.70 -12.81
N LYS A 69 -33.14 2.48 -13.12
CA LYS A 69 -33.71 1.67 -14.21
C LYS A 69 -35.17 1.33 -13.97
N GLU A 70 -35.53 0.99 -12.73
CA GLU A 70 -36.93 0.70 -12.37
C GLU A 70 -37.82 1.92 -12.61
N ILE A 71 -37.45 3.10 -12.07
CA ILE A 71 -38.25 4.32 -12.24
C ILE A 71 -38.32 4.72 -13.72
N TYR A 72 -37.20 4.62 -14.44
CA TYR A 72 -37.13 4.99 -15.84
C TYR A 72 -38.01 4.08 -16.72
N ASN A 73 -37.89 2.77 -16.56
CA ASN A 73 -38.60 1.81 -17.42
C ASN A 73 -40.06 1.61 -17.02
N GLU A 74 -40.36 1.57 -15.72
CA GLU A 74 -41.70 1.19 -15.24
C GLU A 74 -42.62 2.40 -15.04
N ARG A 75 -42.06 3.61 -14.90
CA ARG A 75 -42.86 4.83 -14.62
C ARG A 75 -42.70 5.88 -15.71
N TYR A 76 -41.46 6.24 -16.03
CA TYR A 76 -41.22 7.29 -17.02
C TYR A 76 -41.61 6.87 -18.44
N VAL A 77 -41.13 5.73 -18.94
CA VAL A 77 -41.42 5.28 -20.32
C VAL A 77 -42.93 5.17 -20.58
N PRO A 78 -43.74 4.50 -19.73
CA PRO A 78 -45.18 4.43 -19.95
C PRO A 78 -45.88 5.80 -19.88
N ALA A 79 -45.46 6.68 -18.96
CA ALA A 79 -46.01 8.02 -18.84
C ALA A 79 -45.66 8.90 -20.05
N ALA A 80 -44.45 8.79 -20.58
CA ALA A 80 -44.01 9.49 -21.78
C ALA A 80 -44.77 9.01 -23.02
N LEU A 81 -44.93 7.70 -23.19
CA LEU A 81 -45.67 7.12 -24.32
C LEU A 81 -47.17 7.46 -24.31
N SER A 82 -47.74 7.68 -23.13
CA SER A 82 -49.15 8.10 -22.97
C SER A 82 -49.35 9.62 -22.99
N ASN A 83 -48.30 10.41 -23.23
CA ASN A 83 -48.32 11.88 -23.13
C ASN A 83 -48.89 12.37 -21.78
N SER A 84 -48.60 11.63 -20.70
CA SER A 84 -49.05 11.99 -19.37
C SER A 84 -48.26 13.20 -18.82
N PRO A 85 -48.91 14.18 -18.17
CA PRO A 85 -48.22 15.27 -17.48
C PRO A 85 -47.27 14.80 -16.36
N LEU A 86 -47.37 13.53 -15.94
CA LEU A 86 -46.50 12.95 -14.93
C LEU A 86 -45.13 12.53 -15.47
N ALA A 87 -44.94 12.49 -16.80
CA ALA A 87 -43.70 12.05 -17.43
C ALA A 87 -42.49 12.86 -16.96
N ASP A 88 -42.61 14.19 -16.89
CA ASP A 88 -41.52 15.08 -16.45
C ASP A 88 -41.12 14.78 -15.00
N ARG A 89 -42.10 14.54 -14.11
CA ARG A 89 -41.82 14.21 -12.70
C ARG A 89 -41.08 12.88 -12.56
N TYR A 90 -41.48 11.85 -13.31
CA TYR A 90 -40.79 10.56 -13.28
C TYR A 90 -39.40 10.64 -13.90
N TYR A 91 -39.23 11.46 -14.95
CA TYR A 91 -37.93 11.73 -15.53
C TYR A 91 -36.99 12.38 -14.52
N ASP A 92 -37.44 13.45 -13.85
CA ASP A 92 -36.64 14.14 -12.84
C ASP A 92 -36.25 13.21 -11.69
N GLN A 93 -37.17 12.38 -11.24
CA GLN A 93 -36.92 11.38 -10.21
C GLN A 93 -35.87 10.35 -10.65
N ALA A 94 -36.00 9.80 -11.87
CA ALA A 94 -35.01 8.87 -12.44
C ALA A 94 -33.64 9.55 -12.61
N ASN A 95 -33.62 10.79 -13.10
CA ASN A 95 -32.40 11.55 -13.36
C ASN A 95 -31.63 11.87 -12.06
N GLN A 96 -32.32 12.13 -10.96
CA GLN A 96 -31.67 12.28 -9.64
C GLN A 96 -30.94 11.00 -9.23
N ARG A 97 -31.58 9.83 -9.38
CA ARG A 97 -30.95 8.52 -9.08
C ARG A 97 -29.78 8.24 -10.00
N TYR A 98 -29.92 8.53 -11.29
CA TYR A 98 -28.83 8.42 -12.26
C TYR A 98 -27.61 9.25 -11.85
N LYS A 99 -27.80 10.53 -11.51
CA LYS A 99 -26.71 11.41 -11.07
C LYS A 99 -26.04 10.92 -9.79
N LEU A 100 -26.83 10.46 -8.81
CA LEU A 100 -26.30 9.91 -7.56
C LEU A 100 -25.50 8.63 -7.81
N SER A 101 -26.03 7.68 -8.59
CA SER A 101 -25.32 6.44 -8.94
C SER A 101 -24.00 6.73 -9.64
N ARG A 102 -23.98 7.67 -10.60
CA ARG A 102 -22.74 8.11 -11.26
C ARG A 102 -21.77 8.78 -10.30
N GLY A 103 -22.25 9.62 -9.39
CA GLY A 103 -21.42 10.24 -8.35
C GLY A 103 -20.74 9.20 -7.47
N LEU A 104 -21.49 8.19 -7.02
CA LEU A 104 -20.96 7.07 -6.22
C LEU A 104 -19.93 6.24 -7.01
N LEU A 105 -20.17 5.99 -8.30
CA LEU A 105 -19.22 5.27 -9.15
C LEU A 105 -17.91 6.04 -9.31
N VAL A 106 -18.00 7.34 -9.59
CA VAL A 106 -16.82 8.22 -9.71
C VAL A 106 -16.06 8.28 -8.38
N ALA A 107 -16.77 8.35 -7.25
CA ALA A 107 -16.15 8.28 -5.93
C ALA A 107 -15.44 6.94 -5.71
N ALA A 108 -16.04 5.82 -6.10
CA ALA A 108 -15.42 4.50 -6.00
C ALA A 108 -14.13 4.41 -6.83
N ILE A 109 -14.15 4.91 -8.06
CA ILE A 109 -12.96 4.99 -8.92
C ILE A 109 -11.90 5.89 -8.28
N GLY A 110 -12.29 7.02 -7.70
CA GLY A 110 -11.38 7.92 -7.00
C GLY A 110 -10.68 7.26 -5.83
N VAL A 111 -11.42 6.54 -4.97
CA VAL A 111 -10.85 5.77 -3.84
C VAL A 111 -9.94 4.65 -4.34
N TRP A 112 -10.34 3.94 -5.40
CA TRP A 112 -9.53 2.88 -5.98
C TRP A 112 -8.18 3.40 -6.50
N VAL A 113 -8.19 4.47 -7.30
CA VAL A 113 -6.97 5.12 -7.80
C VAL A 113 -6.12 5.66 -6.65
N TYR A 114 -6.74 6.28 -5.64
CA TYR A 114 -6.03 6.74 -4.45
C TYR A 114 -5.31 5.58 -3.75
N SER A 115 -5.95 4.43 -3.59
CA SER A 115 -5.32 3.25 -2.96
C SER A 115 -4.09 2.75 -3.73
N MET A 116 -4.08 2.85 -5.06
CA MET A 116 -2.93 2.50 -5.90
C MET A 116 -1.76 3.46 -5.66
N LEU A 117 -2.04 4.77 -5.61
CA LEU A 117 -1.04 5.80 -5.34
C LEU A 117 -0.47 5.68 -3.93
N ASP A 118 -1.32 5.49 -2.92
CA ASP A 118 -0.88 5.31 -1.54
C ASP A 118 0.00 4.05 -1.39
N SER A 119 -0.36 2.95 -2.05
CA SER A 119 0.47 1.73 -2.06
C SER A 119 1.85 1.95 -2.71
N TYR A 120 1.89 2.76 -3.78
CA TYR A 120 3.14 3.12 -4.45
C TYR A 120 4.03 3.98 -3.55
N VAL A 121 3.45 5.00 -2.89
CA VAL A 121 4.16 5.88 -1.97
C VAL A 121 4.64 5.13 -0.73
N ASP A 122 3.81 4.27 -0.14
CA ASP A 122 4.18 3.46 1.02
C ASP A 122 5.37 2.55 0.72
N ALA A 123 5.40 1.93 -0.48
CA ALA A 123 6.53 1.12 -0.91
C ALA A 123 7.83 1.95 -1.10
N LEU A 124 7.72 3.17 -1.63
CA LEU A 124 8.86 4.08 -1.73
C LEU A 124 9.42 4.46 -0.36
N LEU A 125 8.54 4.80 0.59
CA LEU A 125 8.92 5.18 1.95
C LEU A 125 9.61 4.02 2.68
N GLN A 126 9.05 2.81 2.59
CA GLN A 126 9.67 1.63 3.22
C GLN A 126 11.04 1.30 2.63
N ASN A 127 11.20 1.41 1.31
CA ASN A 127 12.51 1.23 0.69
C ASN A 127 13.53 2.28 1.14
N ALA A 128 13.09 3.53 1.34
CA ALA A 128 13.95 4.59 1.84
C ALA A 128 14.36 4.36 3.30
N GLU A 129 13.42 3.95 4.17
CA GLU A 129 13.69 3.59 5.56
C GLU A 129 14.63 2.39 5.67
N PHE A 130 14.40 1.35 4.85
CA PHE A 130 15.27 0.18 4.78
C PHE A 130 16.70 0.56 4.36
N LYS A 131 16.84 1.42 3.35
CA LYS A 131 18.15 1.92 2.90
C LYS A 131 18.83 2.77 3.97
N ALA A 132 18.10 3.61 4.68
CA ALA A 132 18.65 4.41 5.78
C ALA A 132 19.11 3.53 6.95
N LYS A 133 18.33 2.50 7.30
CA LYS A 133 18.64 1.57 8.37
C LYS A 133 19.87 0.70 8.06
N SER A 134 19.96 0.17 6.84
CA SER A 134 21.14 -0.58 6.37
C SER A 134 22.39 0.28 6.37
N LEU A 135 22.32 1.51 5.85
CA LEU A 135 23.46 2.43 5.86
C LEU A 135 23.96 2.74 7.28
N LYS A 136 23.05 2.99 8.24
CA LYS A 136 23.40 3.21 9.64
C LYS A 136 24.07 1.98 10.27
N PHE A 137 23.57 0.78 9.94
CA PHE A 137 24.15 -0.46 10.42
C PHE A 137 25.56 -0.68 9.87
N ASP A 138 25.78 -0.43 8.57
CA ASP A 138 27.09 -0.54 7.92
C ASP A 138 28.11 0.43 8.50
N ILE A 139 27.75 1.70 8.69
CA ILE A 139 28.61 2.70 9.36
C ILE A 139 28.99 2.24 10.77
N SER A 140 28.00 1.79 11.56
CA SER A 140 28.26 1.29 12.93
C SER A 140 29.20 0.09 12.96
N ARG A 141 29.17 -0.75 11.91
CA ARG A 141 30.08 -1.90 11.77
C ARG A 141 31.49 -1.46 11.39
N LEU A 142 31.63 -0.47 10.51
CA LEU A 142 32.92 0.09 10.12
C LEU A 142 33.62 0.76 11.31
N ASP A 143 32.89 1.55 12.11
CA ASP A 143 33.43 2.19 13.32
C ASP A 143 33.98 1.16 14.32
N ARG A 144 33.29 0.02 14.49
CA ARG A 144 33.76 -1.07 15.35
C ARG A 144 35.07 -1.69 14.83
N ILE A 145 35.15 -1.95 13.53
CA ILE A 145 36.34 -2.53 12.90
C ILE A 145 37.54 -1.57 13.02
N ASP A 146 37.34 -0.27 12.80
CA ASP A 146 38.38 0.75 12.97
C ASP A 146 38.88 0.83 14.42
N LEU A 147 37.98 0.76 15.40
CA LEU A 147 38.33 0.71 16.82
C LEU A 147 39.14 -0.55 17.18
N GLU A 148 38.72 -1.72 16.73
CA GLU A 148 39.45 -2.99 16.95
C GLU A 148 40.86 -2.95 16.34
N PHE A 149 41.00 -2.38 15.14
CA PHE A 149 42.28 -2.22 14.46
C PHE A 149 43.22 -1.28 15.24
N LYS A 150 42.74 -0.11 15.67
CA LYS A 150 43.52 0.85 16.47
C LYS A 150 43.99 0.28 17.81
N LEU A 151 43.15 -0.52 18.47
CA LEU A 151 43.50 -1.20 19.72
C LEU A 151 44.62 -2.23 19.50
N SER A 152 44.49 -3.06 18.46
CA SER A 152 45.52 -4.05 18.11
C SER A 152 46.87 -3.40 17.78
N GLU A 153 46.86 -2.31 17.00
CA GLU A 153 48.08 -1.57 16.68
C GLU A 153 48.73 -0.99 17.95
N GLY A 154 47.93 -0.41 18.87
CA GLY A 154 48.40 0.10 20.15
C GLY A 154 49.05 -0.97 21.04
N GLU A 155 48.44 -2.14 21.15
CA GLU A 155 48.99 -3.29 21.91
C GLU A 155 50.33 -3.75 21.32
N SER A 156 50.43 -3.86 20.00
CA SER A 156 51.67 -4.27 19.32
C SER A 156 52.84 -3.32 19.61
N ARG A 157 52.57 -2.00 19.62
CA ARG A 157 53.57 -0.97 19.93
C ARG A 157 54.01 -0.99 21.38
N LEU A 158 53.08 -1.27 22.31
CA LEU A 158 53.39 -1.42 23.74
C LEU A 158 54.21 -2.68 24.03
N SER A 159 53.94 -3.78 23.31
CA SER A 159 54.73 -5.02 23.41
C SER A 159 56.16 -4.80 22.96
N LEU A 160 56.36 -4.19 21.79
CA LEU A 160 57.69 -3.88 21.26
C LEU A 160 58.52 -3.01 22.21
N LYS A 161 57.89 -2.09 22.94
CA LYS A 161 58.59 -1.18 23.86
C LYS A 161 59.02 -1.83 25.18
N LYS A 162 58.52 -3.03 25.51
CA LYS A 162 58.90 -3.77 26.73
C LYS A 162 60.05 -4.76 26.51
N GLU A 163 60.35 -5.10 25.25
CA GLU A 163 61.46 -5.99 24.91
C GLU A 163 62.81 -5.26 24.70
N PHE A 164 62.81 -3.93 24.79
CA PHE A 164 64.01 -3.08 24.85
C PHE A 164 64.15 -2.47 26.24
#